data_AF-A0A7R9UUF5-F1
#
_entry.id   AF-A0A7R9UUF5-F1
#
_cell.length_a   1.000
_cell.length_b   1.000
_cell.length_c   1.000
_cell.angle_alpha   90.00
_cell.angle_beta   90.00
_cell.angle_gamma   90.00
#
_symmetry.space_group_name_H-M   'P 1'
#
loop_
_entity.id
_entity.type
_entity.pdbx_description
1 polymer ?
#
loop_
_entity_poly.entity_id
_entity_poly.type
_entity_poly.pdbx_seq_one_letter_code
_entity_poly.pdbx_strand_id
1 'polypeptide(L)'
;NHASRIDWLIALWCGNVDVPVRVSFLTEGPMQFLPIVGWMRKLCEDIFLWRSFKVDKARIDANIASFKATGTQRALFLAIEGAIVDQGVFDQHYIRECNDFCASLGYAPFNYVLTPRYKGIHSLA
;
A
#
# COMPACT_ATOMS: atom_id res chain seq x y z
N ASN A 1 1.02 9.05 1.83
CA ASN A 1 2.31 8.50 1.36
C ASN A 1 2.67 7.30 2.22
N HIS A 2 3.61 6.47 1.77
CA HIS A 2 4.17 5.40 2.59
C HIS A 2 5.62 5.74 2.95
N ALA A 3 5.82 6.39 4.09
CA ALA A 3 7.12 6.89 4.51
C ALA A 3 7.89 5.92 5.42
N SER A 4 7.22 4.94 6.02
CA SER A 4 7.86 4.04 6.99
C SER A 4 7.19 2.68 7.11
N ARG A 5 7.95 1.70 7.59
CA ARG A 5 7.48 0.35 7.95
C ARG A 5 6.43 0.36 9.06
N ILE A 6 6.28 1.46 9.80
CA ILE A 6 5.30 1.59 10.89
C ILE A 6 4.01 2.30 10.49
N ASP A 7 3.87 2.78 9.25
CA ASP A 7 2.71 3.56 8.81
C ASP A 7 1.38 2.80 9.02
N TRP A 8 1.41 1.47 8.89
CA TRP A 8 0.24 0.62 9.13
C TRP A 8 -0.21 0.62 10.60
N LEU A 9 0.73 0.78 11.56
CA LEU A 9 0.40 0.92 12.99
C LEU A 9 -0.26 2.27 13.25
N ILE A 10 0.24 3.34 12.62
CA ILE A 10 -0.38 4.66 12.70
C ILE A 10 -1.78 4.63 12.08
N ALA A 11 -1.95 3.98 10.94
CA ALA A 11 -3.26 3.80 10.32
C ALA A 11 -4.24 3.05 11.24
N LEU A 12 -3.79 1.97 11.90
CA LEU A 12 -4.59 1.26 12.91
C LEU A 12 -4.97 2.19 14.06
N TRP A 13 -4.01 2.95 14.60
CA TRP A 13 -4.28 3.90 15.67
C TRP A 13 -5.32 4.94 15.25
N CYS A 14 -5.15 5.57 14.09
CA CYS A 14 -6.11 6.54 13.53
C CYS A 14 -7.53 5.99 13.40
N GLY A 15 -7.69 4.72 13.04
CA GLY A 15 -9.01 4.08 12.94
C GLY A 15 -9.73 3.85 14.27
N ASN A 16 -9.06 4.10 15.41
CA ASN A 16 -9.60 3.89 16.76
C ASN A 16 -9.81 5.19 17.56
N VAL A 17 -9.54 6.38 16.99
CA VAL A 17 -9.49 7.63 17.78
C VAL A 17 -10.87 8.23 18.09
N ASP A 18 -11.90 7.99 17.28
CA ASP A 18 -13.21 8.66 17.47
C ASP A 18 -14.41 7.72 17.24
N VAL A 19 -14.66 7.35 15.97
CA VAL A 19 -15.57 6.24 15.63
C VAL A 19 -14.71 5.06 15.22
N PRO A 20 -14.74 3.94 15.98
CA PRO A 20 -13.96 2.76 15.62
C PRO A 20 -14.35 2.27 14.22
N VAL A 21 -13.44 2.45 13.27
CA VAL A 21 -13.56 1.93 11.91
C VAL A 21 -12.60 0.78 11.73
N ARG A 22 -13.05 -0.27 11.04
CA ARG A 22 -12.16 -1.38 10.70
C ARG A 22 -11.17 -0.92 9.64
N VAL A 23 -9.91 -0.73 10.05
CA VAL A 23 -8.84 -0.38 9.10
C VAL A 23 -8.39 -1.62 8.37
N SER A 24 -8.32 -1.52 7.05
CA SER A 24 -7.88 -2.59 6.15
C SER A 24 -6.72 -2.13 5.33
N PHE A 25 -5.87 -3.08 4.98
CA PHE A 25 -4.72 -2.81 4.15
C PHE A 25 -4.88 -3.47 2.79
N LEU A 26 -4.29 -2.82 1.79
CA LEU A 26 -3.91 -3.47 0.55
C LEU A 26 -2.42 -3.75 0.61
N THR A 27 -2.03 -5.02 0.54
CA THR A 27 -0.64 -5.44 0.71
C THR A 27 -0.29 -6.59 -0.23
N GLU A 28 1.00 -6.89 -0.40
CA GLU A 28 1.47 -8.00 -1.22
C GLU A 28 0.95 -9.36 -0.73
N GLY A 29 0.66 -10.26 -1.67
CA GLY A 29 0.18 -11.62 -1.46
C GLY A 29 0.90 -12.39 -0.35
N PRO A 30 2.24 -12.43 -0.36
CA PRO A 30 3.02 -13.17 0.63
C PRO A 30 2.87 -12.69 2.08
N MET A 31 2.46 -11.44 2.31
CA MET A 31 2.29 -10.90 3.66
C MET A 31 1.26 -11.67 4.49
N GLN A 32 0.29 -12.35 3.83
CA GLN A 32 -0.71 -13.16 4.53
C GLN A 32 -0.12 -14.38 5.25
N PHE A 33 1.09 -14.82 4.90
CA PHE A 33 1.73 -15.99 5.50
C PHE A 33 2.62 -15.66 6.69
N LEU A 34 2.84 -14.37 6.98
CA LEU A 34 3.56 -13.97 8.17
C LEU A 34 2.80 -14.48 9.42
N PRO A 35 3.49 -15.19 10.34
CA PRO A 35 2.87 -15.65 11.56
C PRO A 35 2.26 -14.49 12.35
N ILE A 36 1.13 -14.77 12.99
CA ILE A 36 0.37 -13.82 13.83
C ILE A 36 -0.20 -12.65 13.02
N VAL A 37 0.65 -11.72 12.55
CA VAL A 37 0.22 -10.50 11.87
C VAL A 37 -0.47 -10.85 10.55
N GLY A 38 0.18 -11.59 9.67
CA GLY A 38 -0.38 -11.96 8.36
C GLY A 38 -1.67 -12.76 8.49
N TRP A 39 -1.70 -13.72 9.42
CA TRP A 39 -2.89 -14.54 9.69
C TRP A 39 -4.05 -13.70 10.24
N MET A 40 -3.80 -12.83 11.22
CA MET A 40 -4.81 -11.94 11.76
C MET A 40 -5.36 -11.01 10.68
N ARG A 41 -4.47 -10.39 9.88
CA ARG A 41 -4.88 -9.52 8.78
C ARG A 41 -5.71 -10.27 7.72
N LYS A 42 -5.39 -11.54 7.47
CA LYS A 42 -6.16 -12.41 6.58
C LYS A 42 -7.55 -12.73 7.14
N LEU A 43 -7.66 -13.05 8.42
CA LEU A 43 -8.94 -13.25 9.11
C LEU A 43 -9.80 -11.99 9.11
N CYS A 44 -9.17 -10.82 9.18
CA CYS A 44 -9.87 -9.55 9.04
C CYS A 44 -10.33 -9.25 7.61
N GLU A 45 -10.02 -10.08 6.60
CA GLU A 45 -10.30 -9.82 5.18
C GLU A 45 -9.56 -8.59 4.62
N ASP A 46 -8.27 -8.45 4.91
CA ASP A 46 -7.42 -7.51 4.16
C ASP A 46 -7.31 -7.92 2.68
N ILE A 47 -7.02 -6.93 1.83
CA ILE A 47 -6.83 -7.17 0.39
C ILE A 47 -5.37 -7.53 0.17
N PHE A 48 -5.13 -8.77 -0.21
CA PHE A 48 -3.82 -9.21 -0.66
C PHE A 48 -3.76 -9.04 -2.18
N LEU A 49 -2.61 -8.64 -2.73
CA LEU A 49 -2.36 -8.46 -4.16
C LEU A 49 -1.23 -9.39 -4.61
N TRP A 50 -1.51 -10.33 -5.51
CA TRP A 50 -0.52 -11.32 -5.98
C TRP A 50 0.22 -10.87 -7.25
N ARG A 51 -0.50 -10.30 -8.22
CA ARG A 51 0.08 -9.91 -9.51
C ARG A 51 -0.19 -8.46 -9.88
N SER A 52 -1.47 -8.10 -10.01
CA SER A 52 -1.88 -6.75 -10.35
C SER A 52 -3.36 -6.56 -10.06
N PHE A 53 -3.81 -5.32 -9.93
CA PHE A 53 -5.22 -4.99 -9.72
C PHE A 53 -6.14 -5.58 -10.79
N LYS A 54 -5.68 -5.62 -12.05
CA LYS A 54 -6.45 -6.15 -13.19
C LYS A 54 -6.63 -7.66 -13.07
N VAL A 55 -5.56 -8.37 -12.74
CA VAL A 55 -5.57 -9.85 -12.63
C VAL A 55 -6.32 -10.28 -11.37
N ASP A 56 -6.11 -9.57 -10.26
CA ASP A 56 -6.71 -9.90 -8.96
C ASP A 56 -8.12 -9.33 -8.79
N LYS A 57 -8.69 -8.68 -9.82
CA LYS A 57 -9.98 -7.99 -9.78
C LYS A 57 -11.09 -8.84 -9.17
N ALA A 58 -11.26 -10.08 -9.64
CA ALA A 58 -12.32 -10.96 -9.15
C ALA A 58 -12.21 -11.22 -7.63
N ARG A 59 -10.98 -11.35 -7.11
CA ARG A 59 -10.74 -11.55 -5.67
C ARG A 59 -10.98 -10.27 -4.87
N ILE A 60 -10.60 -9.12 -5.42
CA ILE A 60 -10.86 -7.82 -4.82
C ILE A 60 -12.38 -7.58 -4.74
N ASP A 61 -13.10 -7.84 -5.82
CA ASP A 61 -14.56 -7.72 -5.87
C ASP A 61 -15.25 -8.63 -4.85
N ALA A 62 -14.80 -9.89 -4.74
CA ALA A 62 -15.32 -10.82 -3.74
C ALA A 62 -15.04 -10.35 -2.30
N ASN A 63 -13.86 -9.80 -2.01
CA ASN A 63 -13.53 -9.22 -0.71
C ASN A 63 -14.42 -8.00 -0.39
N ILE A 64 -14.65 -7.11 -1.36
CA ILE A 64 -15.53 -5.94 -1.20
C ILE A 64 -16.97 -6.40 -0.96
N ALA A 65 -17.44 -7.41 -1.69
CA ALA A 65 -18.78 -7.97 -1.51
C ALA A 65 -18.96 -8.61 -0.13
N SER A 66 -18.01 -9.44 0.30
CA SER A 66 -17.99 -10.05 1.64
C SER A 66 -18.05 -8.97 2.72
N PHE A 67 -17.18 -7.96 2.60
CA PHE A 67 -17.13 -6.87 3.56
C PHE A 67 -18.43 -6.07 3.63
N LYS A 68 -19.04 -5.72 2.48
CA LYS A 68 -20.33 -5.01 2.45
C LYS A 68 -21.44 -5.78 3.14
N ALA A 69 -21.44 -7.11 3.07
CA ALA A 69 -22.43 -7.95 3.73
C ALA A 69 -22.34 -7.88 5.27
N THR A 70 -21.21 -7.46 5.84
CA THR A 70 -21.02 -7.37 7.31
C THR A 70 -21.73 -6.18 7.96
N GLY A 71 -22.10 -5.14 7.21
CA GLY A 71 -22.65 -3.89 7.74
C GLY A 71 -21.67 -3.07 8.60
N THR A 72 -20.40 -3.50 8.72
CA THR A 72 -19.37 -2.79 9.48
C THR A 72 -18.83 -1.60 8.68
N GLN A 73 -18.32 -0.56 9.35
CA GLN A 73 -17.59 0.53 8.69
C GLN A 73 -16.11 0.16 8.48
N ARG A 74 -15.56 0.45 7.29
CA ARG A 74 -14.17 0.15 6.93
C ARG A 74 -13.48 1.34 6.31
N ALA A 75 -12.27 1.60 6.79
CA ALA A 75 -11.31 2.45 6.12
C ALA A 75 -10.28 1.59 5.39
N LEU A 76 -10.03 1.88 4.11
CA LEU A 76 -8.94 1.26 3.36
C LEU A 76 -7.72 2.16 3.40
N PHE A 77 -6.64 1.67 3.99
CA PHE A 77 -5.32 2.26 3.87
C PHE A 77 -4.64 1.72 2.60
N LEU A 78 -4.32 2.63 1.69
CA LEU A 78 -3.71 2.32 0.40
C LEU A 78 -2.54 3.27 0.13
N ALA A 79 -1.35 2.70 -0.01
CA ALA A 79 -0.19 3.40 -0.53
C ALA A 79 -0.10 3.16 -2.05
N ILE A 80 -0.63 4.08 -2.86
CA ILE A 80 -0.61 3.95 -4.33
C ILE A 80 0.81 3.98 -4.92
N GLU A 81 1.80 4.42 -4.13
CA GLU A 81 3.22 4.39 -4.47
C GLU A 81 3.75 2.95 -4.57
N GLY A 82 3.13 1.97 -3.91
CA GLY A 82 3.50 0.56 -3.98
C GLY A 82 4.71 0.15 -3.13
N ALA A 83 5.55 1.10 -2.68
CA ALA A 83 6.70 0.81 -1.83
C ALA A 83 6.92 1.90 -0.76
N ILE A 84 7.69 1.56 0.28
CA ILE A 84 8.14 2.53 1.29
C ILE A 84 9.09 3.53 0.63
N VAL A 85 8.92 4.80 0.95
CA VAL A 85 9.88 5.85 0.67
C VAL A 85 11.04 5.69 1.65
N ASP A 86 11.97 4.80 1.31
CA ASP A 86 13.30 4.85 1.90
C ASP A 86 13.98 6.14 1.40
N GLN A 87 14.63 6.89 2.28
CA GLN A 87 15.41 8.08 1.89
C GLN A 87 16.84 7.71 1.49
N GLY A 88 17.02 6.48 0.99
CA GLY A 88 18.32 5.97 0.59
C GLY A 88 18.86 6.67 -0.66
N VAL A 89 20.15 6.47 -0.92
CA VAL A 89 20.84 7.04 -2.10
C VAL A 89 20.14 6.63 -3.41
N PHE A 90 19.65 5.39 -3.49
CA PHE A 90 18.92 4.88 -4.66
C PHE A 90 17.58 5.58 -4.89
N ASP A 91 16.86 5.93 -3.83
CA ASP A 91 15.55 6.57 -3.94
C ASP A 91 15.69 8.05 -4.32
N GLN A 92 16.75 8.71 -3.84
CA GLN A 92 17.13 10.05 -4.29
C GLN A 92 17.53 10.05 -5.77
N HIS A 93 18.22 9.00 -6.24
CA HIS A 93 18.54 8.83 -7.65
C HIS A 93 17.29 8.67 -8.51
N TYR A 94 16.36 7.80 -8.09
CA TYR A 94 15.09 7.60 -8.79
C TYR A 94 14.27 8.89 -8.91
N ILE A 95 14.18 9.68 -7.82
CA ILE A 95 13.50 10.98 -7.84
C ILE A 95 14.15 11.95 -8.83
N ARG A 96 15.49 11.97 -8.89
CA ARG A 96 16.23 12.80 -9.87
C ARG A 96 15.92 12.37 -11.29
N GLU A 97 15.98 11.07 -11.60
CA GLU A 97 15.66 10.55 -12.94
C GLU A 97 14.24 10.89 -13.37
N CYS A 98 13.26 10.79 -12.47
CA CYS A 98 11.88 11.21 -12.76
C CYS A 98 11.80 12.72 -13.05
N ASN A 99 12.48 13.55 -12.27
CA ASN A 99 12.52 15.00 -12.49
C ASN A 99 13.21 15.38 -13.80
N ASP A 100 14.32 14.72 -14.14
CA ASP A 100 15.07 14.95 -15.37
C ASP A 100 14.22 14.55 -16.60
N PHE A 101 13.50 13.43 -16.52
CA PHE A 101 12.56 13.01 -17.55
C PHE A 101 11.41 14.03 -17.74
N CYS A 102 10.81 14.52 -16.66
CA CYS A 102 9.79 15.56 -16.73
C CYS A 102 10.31 16.85 -17.34
N ALA A 103 11.50 17.30 -16.94
CA ALA A 103 12.15 18.47 -17.51
C ALA A 103 12.41 18.31 -19.01
N SER A 104 12.83 17.11 -19.45
CA SER A 104 13.04 16.80 -20.88
C SER A 104 11.77 16.93 -21.73
N LEU A 105 10.60 16.77 -21.10
CA LEU A 105 9.29 16.90 -21.73
C LEU A 105 8.66 18.29 -21.51
N GLY A 106 9.38 19.23 -20.88
CA GLY A 106 8.90 20.58 -20.58
C GLY A 106 7.92 20.66 -19.40
N TYR A 107 7.80 19.61 -18.60
CA TYR A 107 6.98 19.61 -17.38
C TYR A 107 7.76 20.15 -16.18
N ALA A 108 7.01 20.69 -15.21
CA ALA A 108 7.59 21.11 -13.93
C ALA A 108 8.08 19.90 -13.12
N PRO A 109 9.15 20.05 -12.32
CA PRO A 109 9.61 19.02 -11.40
C PRO A 109 8.52 18.61 -10.40
N PHE A 110 8.56 17.34 -10.00
CA PHE A 110 7.67 16.74 -9.04
C PHE A 110 8.01 17.19 -7.61
N ASN A 111 7.28 18.17 -7.10
CA ASN A 111 7.35 18.59 -5.70
C ASN A 111 6.18 18.00 -4.89
N TYR A 112 6.48 17.26 -3.83
CA TYR A 112 5.49 16.67 -2.90
C TYR A 112 4.46 15.72 -3.52
N VAL A 113 4.76 15.14 -4.69
CA VAL A 113 3.89 14.14 -5.33
C VAL A 113 4.35 12.72 -5.00
N LEU A 114 3.38 11.81 -5.02
CA LEU A 114 3.59 10.38 -4.86
C LEU A 114 4.26 9.84 -6.13
N THR A 115 5.55 9.52 -6.05
CA THR A 115 6.27 8.90 -7.17
C THR A 115 5.90 7.42 -7.22
N PRO A 116 5.35 6.89 -8.34
CA PRO A 116 5.05 5.47 -8.45
C PRO A 116 6.33 4.65 -8.27
N ARG A 117 6.39 3.66 -7.38
CA ARG A 117 7.58 2.82 -7.19
C ARG A 117 7.23 1.38 -7.52
N TYR A 118 7.93 0.83 -8.51
CA TYR A 118 7.83 -0.58 -8.86
C TYR A 118 9.04 -1.32 -8.26
N LYS A 119 9.00 -1.62 -6.97
CA LYS A 119 9.91 -2.60 -6.37
C LYS A 119 9.05 -3.71 -5.79
N GLY A 120 9.00 -4.84 -6.48
CA GLY A 120 8.43 -6.06 -5.90
C GLY A 120 9.33 -6.61 -4.79
N ILE A 121 8.89 -7.69 -4.15
CA ILE A 121 9.64 -8.43 -3.13
C ILE A 121 11.09 -8.67 -3.60
N HIS A 122 12.04 -8.02 -2.95
CA HIS A 122 13.44 -8.38 -3.04
C HIS A 122 13.75 -9.35 -1.89
N SER A 123 14.11 -10.59 -2.22
CA SER A 123 14.76 -11.45 -1.25
C SER A 123 16.11 -10.82 -0.90
N LEU A 124 16.31 -10.48 0.37
CA LEU A 124 17.65 -10.31 0.91
C LEU A 124 18.28 -11.71 0.91
N ALA A 125 19.01 -12.02 -0.16
CA ALA A 125 20.03 -13.05 -0.18
C ALA A 125 21.39 -12.35 -0.07
#